data_AF-A0A3D1QIS9-F1
#
_entry.id   AF-A0A3D1QIS9-F1
#
_cell.length_a   1.000
_cell.length_b   1.000
_cell.length_c   1.000
_cell.angle_alpha   90.00
_cell.angle_beta   90.00
_cell.angle_gamma   90.00
#
_symmetry.space_group_name_H-M   'P 1'
#
loop_
_entity.id
_entity.type
_entity.pdbx_description
1 polymer ?
#
loop_
_entity_poly.entity_id
_entity_poly.type
_entity_poly.pdbx_seq_one_letter_code
_entity_poly.pdbx_strand_id
1 'polypeptide(L)' 'RATMTDQEKFVGFKQKLIEENEEKYGQEIRNKYGDQTVDQANRKLMNMSPEQYEEVARWA' A
#
# COMPACT_ATOMS: atom_id res chain seq x y z
N ARG A 1 -4.97 -19.62 19.25
CA ARG A 1 -4.72 -18.18 19.07
C ARG A 1 -3.66 -18.06 17.98
N ALA A 2 -4.01 -17.57 16.80
CA ALA A 2 -3.00 -17.21 15.81
C ALA A 2 -2.41 -15.88 16.25
N THR A 3 -1.23 -15.92 16.86
CA THR A 3 -0.46 -14.72 17.17
C THR A 3 0.10 -14.24 15.84
N MET A 4 -0.66 -13.44 15.10
CA MET A 4 -0.13 -12.80 13.90
C MET A 4 1.12 -12.02 14.31
N THR A 5 2.23 -12.35 13.65
CA THR A 5 3.47 -11.62 13.82
C THR A 5 3.26 -10.17 13.39
N ASP A 6 4.04 -9.23 13.94
CA ASP A 6 3.90 -7.81 13.58
C ASP A 6 4.11 -7.59 12.07
N GLN A 7 4.87 -8.48 11.43
CA GLN A 7 5.02 -8.53 9.97
C GLN A 7 3.72 -8.89 9.24
N GLU A 8 2.96 -9.88 9.71
CA GLU A 8 1.66 -10.24 9.11
C GLU A 8 0.61 -9.12 9.28
N LYS A 9 0.58 -8.49 10.46
CA LYS A 9 -0.29 -7.33 10.70
C LYS A 9 0.08 -6.17 9.80
N PHE A 10 1.38 -5.95 9.58
CA PHE A 10 1.87 -4.91 8.70
C PHE A 10 1.51 -5.16 7.23
N VAL A 11 1.61 -6.41 6.76
CA VAL A 11 1.13 -6.79 5.43
C VAL A 11 -0.37 -6.53 5.28
N GLY A 12 -1.18 -6.95 6.27
CA GLY A 12 -2.62 -6.70 6.27
C GLY A 12 -2.99 -5.21 6.32
N PHE A 13 -2.20 -4.40 7.05
CA PHE A 13 -2.38 -2.95 7.09
C PHE A 13 -2.14 -2.32 5.72
N LYS A 14 -1.03 -2.66 5.04
CA LYS A 14 -0.73 -2.16 3.69
C LYS A 14 -1.77 -2.58 2.66
N GLN A 15 -2.23 -3.83 2.73
CA GLN A 15 -3.30 -4.35 1.87
C GLN A 15 -4.57 -3.50 2.01
N LYS A 16 -5.02 -3.28 3.25
CA LYS A 16 -6.21 -2.46 3.52
C LYS A 16 -6.07 -1.03 3.04
N LEU A 17 -4.88 -0.44 3.20
CA LEU A 17 -4.59 0.93 2.77
C LEU A 17 -4.69 1.07 1.24
N ILE A 18 -4.19 0.08 0.49
CA ILE A 18 -4.34 0.02 -0.97
C ILE A 18 -5.80 -0.18 -1.36
N GLU A 19 -6.51 -1.10 -0.72
CA GLU A 19 -7.93 -1.35 -1.01
C GLU A 19 -8.79 -0.12 -0.77
N GLU A 20 -8.63 0.57 0.37
CA GLU A 20 -9.38 1.80 0.65
C GLU A 20 -9.05 2.91 -0.34
N ASN A 21 -7.80 2.98 -0.80
CA ASN A 21 -7.38 3.99 -1.77
C ASN A 21 -7.91 3.68 -3.18
N GLU A 22 -7.93 2.41 -3.59
CA GLU A 22 -8.53 1.96 -4.85
C GLU A 22 -10.06 2.13 -4.84
N GLU A 23 -10.72 1.83 -3.73
CA GLU A 23 -12.17 1.98 -3.59
C GLU A 23 -12.59 3.46 -3.64
N LYS A 24 -11.86 4.34 -2.95
CA LYS A 24 -12.20 5.77 -2.88
C LYS A 24 -11.66 6.59 -4.04
N TYR A 25 -10.45 6.30 -4.49
CA TYR A 25 -9.70 7.13 -5.43
C TYR A 25 -9.19 6.36 -6.67
N GLY A 26 -9.31 5.03 -6.71
CA GLY A 26 -8.74 4.17 -7.75
C GLY A 26 -9.12 4.61 -9.16
N GLN A 27 -10.39 4.92 -9.38
CA GLN A 27 -10.85 5.36 -10.70
C GLN A 27 -10.27 6.73 -11.10
N GLU A 28 -10.13 7.66 -10.16
CA GLU A 28 -9.54 8.98 -10.42
C GLU A 28 -8.04 8.89 -10.69
N ILE A 29 -7.31 8.16 -9.85
CA ILE A 29 -5.85 8.01 -9.98
C ILE A 29 -5.48 7.17 -11.20
N ARG A 30 -6.27 6.16 -11.57
CA ARG A 30 -6.06 5.38 -12.81
C ARG A 30 -6.35 6.21 -14.05
N ASN A 31 -7.37 7.08 -14.02
CA ASN A 31 -7.61 8.02 -15.12
C ASN A 31 -6.52 9.09 -15.24
N LYS A 32 -5.96 9.57 -14.11
CA LYS A 32 -4.98 10.67 -14.09
C LYS A 32 -3.54 10.20 -14.33
N TYR A 33 -3.16 9.05 -13.80
CA TYR A 33 -1.79 8.53 -13.83
C TYR A 33 -1.64 7.23 -14.64
N GLY A 34 -2.75 6.59 -15.03
CA GLY A 34 -2.77 5.32 -15.75
C GLY A 34 -2.72 4.11 -14.82
N ASP A 35 -3.41 3.04 -15.20
CA ASP A 35 -3.42 1.75 -14.50
C ASP A 35 -2.01 1.23 -14.19
N GLN A 36 -1.09 1.31 -15.16
CA GLN A 36 0.27 0.79 -14.98
C GLN A 36 1.06 1.52 -13.89
N THR A 37 0.87 2.83 -13.74
CA THR A 37 1.55 3.64 -12.73
C THR A 37 1.01 3.31 -11.34
N VAL A 38 -0.31 3.20 -11.24
CA VAL A 38 -1.01 2.85 -9.99
C VAL A 38 -0.65 1.43 -9.55
N ASP A 39 -0.66 0.46 -10.47
CA ASP A 39 -0.28 -0.92 -10.16
C ASP A 39 1.19 -1.05 -9.76
N GLN A 40 2.10 -0.28 -10.39
CA GLN A 40 3.50 -0.23 -9.94
C GLN A 40 3.64 0.36 -8.54
N ALA A 41 2.91 1.44 -8.24
CA ALA A 41 2.92 2.06 -6.92
C ALA A 41 2.41 1.09 -5.85
N ASN A 42 1.27 0.43 -6.09
CA ASN A 42 0.68 -0.57 -5.19
C ASN A 42 1.61 -1.76 -4.97
N ARG A 43 2.24 -2.28 -6.04
CA ARG A 43 3.24 -3.36 -5.93
C ARG A 43 4.47 -2.94 -5.13
N LYS A 44 4.99 -1.74 -5.37
CA LYS A 44 6.11 -1.20 -4.57
C LYS A 44 5.74 -1.15 -3.09
N LEU A 45 4.56 -0.63 -2.77
CA LEU A 45 4.08 -0.49 -1.40
C LEU A 45 3.91 -1.86 -0.74
N MET A 46 3.37 -2.86 -1.46
CA MET A 46 3.28 -4.24 -0.96
C MET A 46 4.64 -4.90 -0.74
N ASN A 47 5.62 -4.64 -1.61
CA ASN A 47 6.98 -5.17 -1.48
C ASN A 47 7.89 -4.39 -0.51
N MET A 48 7.48 -3.22 0.00
CA MET A 48 8.27 -2.46 0.96
C MET A 48 8.38 -3.17 2.31
N SER A 49 9.58 -3.17 2.88
CA SER A 49 9.82 -3.52 4.27
C SER A 49 9.23 -2.45 5.21
N PRO A 50 8.95 -2.78 6.48
CA PRO A 50 8.50 -1.81 7.48
C PRO A 50 9.41 -0.57 7.56
N GLU A 51 10.73 -0.74 7.52
CA GLU A 51 11.67 0.39 7.59
C GLU A 51 11.57 1.31 6.37
N GLN A 52 11.37 0.73 5.18
CA GLN A 52 11.20 1.51 3.94
C GLN A 52 9.88 2.28 3.97
N TYR A 53 8.82 1.69 4.52
CA TYR A 53 7.55 2.37 4.67
C TYR A 53 7.63 3.50 5.70
N GLU A 54 8.30 3.29 6.83
CA GLU A 54 8.56 4.36 7.81
C GLU A 54 9.40 5.49 7.21
N GLU A 55 10.38 5.17 6.36
CA GLU A 55 11.14 6.19 5.65
C GLU A 55 10.22 6.99 4.73
N VAL A 56 9.39 6.36 3.90
CA VAL A 56 8.47 7.12 3.03
C VAL A 56 7.44 7.91 3.84
N ALA A 57 6.89 7.34 4.91
CA ALA A 57 5.91 7.98 5.78
C ALA A 57 6.49 9.15 6.58
N ARG A 58 7.80 9.14 6.89
CA ARG A 58 8.49 10.24 7.57
C ARG A 58 8.65 11.47 6.67
N TRP A 59 8.57 11.30 5.34
CA TRP A 59 8.75 12.38 4.36
C TRP A 59 7.44 12.80 3.68
N ALA A 60 6.32 12.10 3.96
CA ALA A 60 4.98 12.41 3.46
C ALA A 60 4.26 13.43 4.35
#